data_AF-W1YEU3-F1
#
_entry.id   AF-W1YEU3-F1
#
_cell.length_a   1.000
_cell.length_b   1.000
_cell.length_c   1.000
_cell.angle_alpha   90.00
_cell.angle_beta   90.00
_cell.angle_gamma   90.00
#
_symmetry.space_group_name_H-M   'P 1'
#
loop_
_entity.id
_entity.type
_entity.pdbx_description
1 polymer ?
#
loop_
_entity_poly.entity_id
_entity_poly.type
_entity_poly.pdbx_seq_one_letter_code
_entity_poly.pdbx_strand_id
1 'polypeptide(L)'
;LPILVPVLSPQQAAREGSPLWEALAGDLDLSVSTLTQLQAVRAAARAQGVVARIHVKVDTGMSRAGAVLEDLPALAREARAAQDAGEVDV
;
A
#
# COMPACT_ATOMS: atom_id res chain seq x y z
N LEU A 1 -3.28 19.51 12.82
CA LEU A 1 -2.89 18.10 13.08
C LEU A 1 -2.81 17.41 11.73
N PRO A 2 -1.62 17.05 11.21
CA PRO A 2 -1.57 16.24 10.01
C PRO A 2 -2.25 14.91 10.36
N ILE A 3 -3.16 14.45 9.52
CA ILE A 3 -3.97 13.26 9.77
C ILE A 3 -3.02 12.07 9.92
N LEU A 4 -2.80 11.65 11.17
CA LEU A 4 -2.01 10.49 11.53
C LEU A 4 -2.97 9.31 11.57
N VAL A 5 -3.34 8.80 10.40
CA VAL A 5 -3.81 7.41 10.36
C VAL A 5 -2.65 6.58 10.92
N PRO A 6 -2.88 5.71 11.92
CA PRO A 6 -1.78 4.94 12.48
C PRO A 6 -1.07 4.17 11.36
N VAL A 7 0.26 4.26 11.35
CA VAL A 7 1.07 3.40 10.50
C VAL A 7 0.79 1.97 10.92
N LEU A 8 0.09 1.21 10.07
CA LEU A 8 -0.18 -0.19 10.30
C LEU A 8 1.08 -0.98 10.00
N SER A 9 1.57 -1.75 10.97
CA SER A 9 2.53 -2.79 10.65
C SER A 9 1.88 -3.83 9.72
N PRO A 10 2.65 -4.58 8.92
CA PRO A 10 2.12 -5.67 8.13
C PRO A 10 1.26 -6.66 8.94
N GLN A 11 1.66 -6.95 10.18
CA GLN A 11 0.89 -7.83 11.07
C GLN A 11 -0.44 -7.20 11.50
N GLN A 12 -0.48 -5.89 11.74
CA GLN A 12 -1.73 -5.20 12.09
C GLN A 12 -2.67 -5.10 10.89
N ALA A 13 -2.13 -4.84 9.70
CA ALA A 13 -2.89 -4.78 8.45
C ALA A 13 -3.52 -6.13 8.08
N ALA A 14 -2.81 -7.23 8.30
CA ALA A 14 -3.30 -8.59 8.02
C ALA A 14 -4.41 -9.09 8.96
N ARG A 15 -4.72 -8.38 10.05
CA ARG A 15 -5.78 -8.80 10.97
C ARG A 15 -7.16 -8.54 10.36
N GLU A 16 -8.04 -9.52 10.48
CA GLU A 16 -9.45 -9.38 10.17
C GLU A 16 -10.06 -8.19 10.94
N GLY A 17 -10.85 -7.36 10.24
CA GLY A 17 -11.43 -6.14 10.78
C GLY A 17 -10.44 -4.97 10.95
N SER A 18 -9.19 -5.08 10.48
CA SER A 18 -8.32 -3.91 10.39
C SER A 18 -8.85 -2.93 9.32
N PRO A 19 -8.53 -1.62 9.39
CA PRO A 19 -8.97 -0.67 8.37
C PRO A 19 -8.55 -1.05 6.94
N LEU A 20 -7.37 -1.67 6.79
CA LEU A 20 -6.90 -2.12 5.48
C LEU A 20 -7.62 -3.38 5.02
N TRP A 21 -7.94 -4.28 5.95
CA TRP A 21 -8.75 -5.46 5.67
C TRP A 21 -10.14 -5.03 5.18
N GLU A 22 -10.81 -4.14 5.91
CA GLU A 22 -12.14 -3.64 5.54
C GLU A 22 -12.12 -2.91 4.20
N ALA A 23 -11.06 -2.13 3.90
CA ALA A 23 -10.92 -1.48 2.62
C ALA A 23 -10.82 -2.46 1.44
N LEU A 24 -10.05 -3.55 1.59
CA LEU A 24 -9.95 -4.59 0.56
C LEU A 24 -11.25 -5.39 0.42
N ALA A 25 -11.90 -5.73 1.53
CA ALA A 25 -13.20 -6.40 1.52
C ALA A 25 -14.30 -5.53 0.88
N GLY A 26 -14.15 -4.20 0.96
CA GLY A 26 -15.00 -3.22 0.29
C GLY A 26 -14.61 -2.89 -1.15
N ASP A 27 -13.67 -3.62 -1.75
CA ASP A 27 -13.18 -3.42 -3.14
C ASP A 27 -12.70 -1.97 -3.42
N LEU A 28 -11.98 -1.39 -2.46
CA LEU A 28 -11.41 -0.04 -2.59
C LEU A 28 -10.01 -0.06 -3.23
N ASP A 29 -9.77 0.92 -4.08
CA ASP A 29 -8.43 1.23 -4.62
C ASP A 29 -7.58 1.97 -3.60
N LEU A 30 -6.34 1.53 -3.42
CA LEU A 30 -5.46 2.04 -2.38
C LEU A 30 -4.30 2.88 -2.93
N SER A 31 -4.05 4.02 -2.30
CA SER A 31 -2.87 4.83 -2.62
C SER A 31 -1.65 4.33 -1.84
N VAL A 32 -0.54 4.09 -2.53
CA VAL A 32 0.76 3.82 -1.88
C VAL A 32 1.76 4.90 -2.25
N SER A 33 2.52 5.35 -1.26
CA SER A 33 3.55 6.38 -1.39
C SER A 33 4.88 5.95 -0.76
N THR A 34 4.90 4.85 0.00
CA THR A 34 6.09 4.34 0.69
C THR A 34 6.15 2.82 0.64
N LEU A 35 7.36 2.26 0.84
CA LEU A 35 7.55 0.82 0.94
C LEU A 35 6.78 0.18 2.10
N THR A 36 6.72 0.86 3.25
CA THR A 36 5.96 0.36 4.42
C THR A 36 4.47 0.26 4.11
N GLN A 37 3.90 1.21 3.39
CA GLN A 37 2.50 1.14 2.95
C GLN A 37 2.27 -0.03 2.01
N LEU A 38 3.14 -0.22 1.01
CA LEU A 38 3.06 -1.37 0.11
C LEU A 38 3.15 -2.71 0.88
N GLN A 39 4.07 -2.82 1.85
CA GLN A 39 4.19 -4.03 2.68
C GLN A 39 2.93 -4.31 3.50
N ALA A 40 2.27 -3.27 4.04
CA ALA A 40 1.02 -3.41 4.76
C ALA A 40 -0.10 -3.90 3.83
N VAL A 41 -0.22 -3.33 2.62
CA VAL A 41 -1.20 -3.76 1.61
C VAL A 41 -0.97 -5.22 1.22
N ARG A 42 0.28 -5.60 0.91
CA ARG A 42 0.64 -6.98 0.56
C ARG A 42 0.26 -7.96 1.67
N ALA A 43 0.48 -7.59 2.93
CA ALA A 43 0.14 -8.45 4.06
C ALA A 43 -1.37 -8.63 4.22
N ALA A 44 -2.16 -7.55 4.08
CA ALA A 44 -3.62 -7.64 4.10
C ALA A 44 -4.18 -8.46 2.92
N ALA A 45 -3.67 -8.21 1.71
CA ALA A 45 -4.06 -8.92 0.49
C ALA A 45 -3.80 -10.43 0.60
N ARG A 46 -2.59 -10.81 1.04
CA ARG A 46 -2.24 -12.22 1.29
C ARG A 46 -3.11 -12.88 2.35
N ALA A 47 -3.43 -12.16 3.42
CA ALA A 47 -4.24 -12.70 4.51
C ALA A 47 -5.71 -12.93 4.09
N GLN A 48 -6.22 -12.13 3.15
CA GLN A 48 -7.55 -12.31 2.54
C GLN A 48 -7.57 -13.26 1.34
N GLY A 49 -6.41 -13.51 0.72
CA GLY A 49 -6.34 -14.24 -0.55
C GLY A 49 -6.91 -13.46 -1.73
N VAL A 50 -6.79 -12.13 -1.72
CA VAL A 50 -7.23 -11.23 -2.81
C VAL A 50 -6.04 -10.53 -3.47
N VAL A 51 -6.26 -9.99 -4.67
CA VAL A 51 -5.31 -9.09 -5.34
C VAL A 51 -5.72 -7.65 -5.02
N ALA A 52 -4.87 -6.89 -4.33
CA ALA A 52 -5.18 -5.51 -3.98
C ALA A 52 -4.91 -4.55 -5.15
N ARG A 53 -5.91 -3.76 -5.54
CA ARG A 53 -5.73 -2.70 -6.55
C ARG A 53 -5.09 -1.48 -5.90
N ILE A 54 -3.94 -1.05 -6.42
CA ILE A 54 -3.18 0.07 -5.88
C ILE A 54 -2.86 1.10 -6.96
N HIS A 55 -2.56 2.33 -6.54
CA HIS A 55 -1.91 3.32 -7.38
C HIS A 55 -0.73 3.94 -6.63
N VAL A 56 0.40 4.11 -7.32
CA VAL A 56 1.58 4.79 -6.75
C VAL A 56 1.39 6.29 -6.85
N LYS A 57 1.32 6.96 -5.69
CA LYS A 57 1.33 8.43 -5.65
C LYS A 57 2.77 8.91 -5.58
N VAL A 58 3.16 9.73 -6.55
CA VAL A 58 4.49 10.34 -6.65
C VAL A 58 4.40 11.80 -6.19
N ASP A 59 5.36 12.25 -5.39
CA ASP A 59 5.52 13.67 -5.10
C ASP A 59 6.37 14.32 -6.19
N THR A 60 5.73 15.19 -6.98
CA THR A 60 6.38 15.94 -8.06
C THR A 60 6.73 17.38 -7.65
N GLY A 61 6.76 17.68 -6.35
CA GLY A 61 7.22 18.97 -5.82
C GLY A 61 6.23 19.71 -4.91
N MET A 62 5.10 19.09 -4.53
CA MET A 62 4.17 19.70 -3.57
C MET A 62 4.56 19.42 -2.11
N SER A 63 5.37 18.39 -1.85
CA SER A 63 5.86 18.01 -0.51
C SER A 63 4.74 17.81 0.53
N ARG A 64 3.58 17.38 0.06
CA ARG A 64 2.42 17.06 0.90
C ARG A 64 2.31 15.56 1.15
N ALA A 65 2.42 14.77 0.09
CA ALA A 65 2.38 13.31 0.12
C ALA A 65 2.82 12.74 -1.23
N GLY A 66 3.28 11.48 -1.22
CA GLY A 66 3.77 10.80 -2.42
C GLY A 66 5.18 10.29 -2.20
N ALA A 67 5.58 9.28 -2.98
CA ALA A 67 6.96 8.84 -3.05
C ALA A 67 7.81 9.99 -3.61
N VAL A 68 8.85 10.36 -2.88
CA VAL A 68 9.85 11.30 -3.40
C VAL A 68 10.67 10.63 -4.51
N LEU A 69 11.27 11.44 -5.38
CA LEU A 69 11.99 10.94 -6.56
C LEU A 69 13.10 9.94 -6.21
N GLU A 70 13.76 10.11 -5.06
CA GLU A 70 14.82 9.23 -4.56
C GLU A 70 14.30 7.83 -4.21
N ASP A 71 13.11 7.73 -3.63
CA ASP A 71 12.50 6.47 -3.19
C ASP A 71 11.70 5.77 -4.29
N LEU A 72 11.22 6.53 -5.29
CA LEU A 72 10.34 6.04 -6.34
C LEU A 72 10.89 4.80 -7.08
N PRO A 73 12.18 4.72 -7.48
CA PRO A 73 12.71 3.52 -8.12
C PRO A 73 12.63 2.26 -7.24
N ALA A 74 12.84 2.40 -5.93
CA ALA A 74 12.73 1.26 -5.02
C ALA A 74 11.27 0.83 -4.84
N LEU A 75 10.35 1.79 -4.67
CA LEU A 75 8.93 1.51 -4.57
C LEU A 75 8.38 0.85 -5.84
N ALA A 76 8.77 1.33 -7.02
CA ALA A 76 8.34 0.76 -8.31
C ALA A 76 8.84 -0.69 -8.49
N ARG A 77 10.08 -0.99 -8.11
CA ARG A 77 10.61 -2.37 -8.16
C ARG A 77 9.83 -3.31 -7.24
N GLU A 78 9.55 -2.89 -6.01
CA GLU A 78 8.79 -3.71 -5.06
C GLU A 78 7.31 -3.85 -5.45
N ALA A 79 6.70 -2.81 -6.02
CA ALA A 79 5.35 -2.88 -6.55
C ALA A 79 5.27 -3.89 -7.70
N ARG A 80 6.25 -3.86 -8.61
CA ARG A 80 6.34 -4.84 -9.69
C ARG A 80 6.52 -6.26 -9.17
N ALA A 81 7.40 -6.48 -8.19
CA ALA A 81 7.60 -7.79 -7.58
C ALA A 81 6.32 -8.32 -6.89
N ALA A 82 5.55 -7.43 -6.25
CA ALA A 82 4.27 -7.78 -5.66
C ALA A 82 3.20 -8.09 -6.73
N GLN A 83 3.22 -7.38 -7.86
CA GLN A 83 2.35 -7.66 -9.00
C GLN A 83 2.66 -9.01 -9.64
N ASP A 84 3.94 -9.32 -9.87
CA ASP A 84 4.37 -10.62 -10.39
C ASP A 84 4.00 -11.78 -9.42
N ALA A 85 3.92 -11.51 -8.11
CA ALA A 85 3.47 -12.47 -7.09
C ALA A 85 1.93 -12.58 -6.99
N GLY A 86 1.17 -11.81 -7.76
CA GLY A 86 -0.30 -11.79 -7.71
C GLY A 86 -0.86 -11.20 -6.42
N GLU A 87 -0.11 -10.34 -5.74
CA GLU A 87 -0.52 -9.73 -4.45
C GLU A 87 -1.18 -8.37 -4.66
N VAL A 88 -0.80 -7.68 -5.72
CA VAL A 88 -1.33 -6.35 -6.08
C VAL A 88 -1.53 -6.24 -7.59
N ASP A 89 -2.41 -5.32 -7.98
CA ASP A 89 -2.55 -4.80 -9.33
C ASP A 89 -2.25 -3.29 -9.28
N VAL A 90 -1.36 -2.79 -10.15
CA VAL A 90 -0.73 -1.45 -10.05
C VAL A 90 -1.14 -0.53 -11.18
#